data_AF-A0A097PKG1-F1
#
_entry.id   AF-A0A097PKG1-F1
#
_cell.length_a   1.000
_cell.length_b   1.000
_cell.length_c   1.000
_cell.angle_alpha   90.00
_cell.angle_beta   90.00
_cell.angle_gamma   90.00
#
_symmetry.space_group_name_H-M   'P 1'
#
loop_
_entity.id
_entity.type
_entity.pdbx_description
1 polymer ?
#
loop_
_entity_poly.entity_id
_entity_poly.type
_entity_poly.pdbx_seq_one_letter_code
_entity_poly.pdbx_strand_id
1 'polypeptide(L)'
;SVATPNTGCYALDNSSHIHDFSSWIGQPFEYEGKDLVVRFCKDVESRSQAGYVDYGRFNFFRAGSGHVSFIQEYFNGDLMNCEQSYDKMGRTAKVNIICGNCPHGQCKGGLGCICNVEYESACRTVVELAVPCEKPGLRVFEGFTVGFHPRSWEIVYNGLTQLGYEEAHKEFSFNTAQTRVALYMTAIASVSGSVQKPLVKVSPEQGLKVTLSGSAATGGSPTTLSPTSLLIDWRCDVARDNPYEVEVTIPIENYDPVQFTLTKMCEYQQGGWAIFGVLSCIVLVASTLFCCGGFIYKTRVYGLDALPGMTLLSACLETVSGEDVNNQASWEEVRYGSI
;
A
#
# COMPACT_ATOMS: atom_id res chain seq x y z
N SER A 1 1.69 19.38 6.80
CA SER A 1 2.44 18.29 6.17
C SER A 1 2.74 18.62 4.71
N VAL A 2 3.82 18.09 4.13
CA VAL A 2 3.97 18.04 2.67
C VAL A 2 3.45 16.67 2.21
N ALA A 3 2.30 16.67 1.54
CA ALA A 3 1.70 15.48 0.97
C ALA A 3 2.42 15.12 -0.35
N THR A 4 2.52 13.82 -0.63
CA THR A 4 2.98 13.37 -1.94
C THR A 4 1.92 13.74 -2.97
N PRO A 5 2.28 14.40 -4.09
CA PRO A 5 1.33 14.63 -5.17
C PRO A 5 0.70 13.31 -5.64
N ASN A 6 -0.56 13.36 -6.04
CA ASN A 6 -1.32 12.18 -6.47
C ASN A 6 -0.74 11.50 -7.72
N THR A 7 0.22 12.14 -8.38
CA THR A 7 0.86 11.66 -9.59
C THR A 7 2.36 11.58 -9.38
N GLY A 8 3.04 10.67 -10.08
CA GLY A 8 4.51 10.60 -10.07
C GLY A 8 5.20 11.75 -10.81
N CYS A 9 4.46 12.76 -11.27
CA CYS A 9 4.98 13.89 -12.06
C CYS A 9 5.30 15.08 -11.16
N TYR A 10 6.25 14.89 -10.25
CA TYR A 10 6.80 15.95 -9.41
C TYR A 10 8.32 15.81 -9.30
N ALA A 11 8.98 16.89 -8.94
CA ALA A 11 10.42 16.92 -8.75
C ALA A 11 10.78 17.71 -7.49
N LEU A 12 11.93 17.37 -6.89
CA LEU A 12 12.57 18.20 -5.89
C LEU A 12 13.69 19.00 -6.56
N ASP A 13 13.78 20.29 -6.25
CA ASP A 13 14.91 21.10 -6.67
C ASP A 13 16.14 20.89 -5.77
N ASN A 14 17.28 21.48 -6.14
CA ASN A 14 18.53 21.36 -5.35
C ASN A 14 18.44 21.99 -3.94
N SER A 15 17.37 22.74 -3.63
CA SER A 15 17.10 23.30 -2.32
C SER A 15 16.04 22.50 -1.54
N SER A 16 15.65 21.34 -2.07
CA SER A 16 14.63 20.43 -1.52
C SER A 16 13.20 20.98 -1.55
N HIS A 17 12.87 21.94 -2.41
CA HIS A 17 11.46 22.33 -2.60
C HIS A 17 10.79 21.42 -3.61
N ILE A 18 9.54 21.07 -3.33
CA ILE A 18 8.72 20.29 -4.25
C ILE A 18 8.12 21.16 -5.35
N HIS A 19 8.20 20.67 -6.59
CA HIS A 19 7.55 21.23 -7.77
C HIS A 19 6.58 20.19 -8.31
N ASP A 20 5.29 20.51 -8.23
CA ASP A 20 4.23 19.64 -8.74
C ASP A 20 3.95 19.97 -10.21
N PHE A 21 4.17 18.99 -11.08
CA PHE A 21 3.87 19.10 -12.51
C PHE A 21 2.63 18.30 -12.91
N SER A 22 1.77 17.93 -11.97
CA SER A 22 0.55 17.14 -12.24
C SER A 22 -0.35 17.77 -13.31
N SER A 23 -0.40 19.10 -13.39
CA SER A 23 -1.15 19.86 -14.42
C SER A 23 -0.61 19.68 -15.83
N TRP A 24 0.64 19.26 -15.97
CA TRP A 24 1.36 19.09 -17.24
C TRP A 24 1.33 17.67 -17.77
N ILE A 25 0.82 16.71 -17.00
CA ILE A 25 0.83 15.31 -17.40
C ILE A 25 0.14 15.12 -18.74
N GLY A 26 0.83 14.45 -19.64
CA GLY A 26 0.28 14.07 -20.93
C GLY A 26 0.25 15.19 -21.96
N GLN A 27 0.71 16.40 -21.63
CA GLN A 27 0.81 17.52 -22.57
C GLN A 27 1.85 17.19 -23.65
N PRO A 28 1.49 17.27 -24.94
CA PRO A 28 2.41 17.04 -26.04
C PRO A 28 3.20 18.32 -26.37
N PHE A 29 4.50 18.15 -26.58
CA PHE A 29 5.40 19.17 -27.09
C PHE A 29 6.00 18.69 -28.40
N GLU A 30 5.73 19.40 -29.47
CA GLU A 30 6.22 19.10 -30.81
C GLU A 30 7.34 20.07 -31.18
N TYR A 31 8.42 19.57 -31.77
CA TYR A 31 9.55 20.41 -32.18
C TYR A 31 9.36 20.89 -33.62
N GLU A 32 9.18 22.21 -33.82
CA GLU A 32 9.02 22.77 -35.16
C GLU A 32 10.28 22.51 -36.02
N GLY A 33 10.14 21.70 -37.07
CA GLY A 33 11.20 21.39 -38.03
C GLY A 33 11.82 20.00 -37.91
N LYS A 34 11.49 19.19 -36.88
CA LYS A 34 11.74 17.73 -36.86
C LYS A 34 10.53 17.01 -36.28
N ASP A 35 10.23 15.81 -36.76
CA ASP A 35 9.12 14.97 -36.25
C ASP A 35 9.44 14.36 -34.87
N LEU A 36 9.71 15.19 -33.86
CA LEU A 36 9.93 14.79 -32.48
C LEU A 36 8.80 15.31 -31.58
N VAL A 37 8.22 14.39 -30.81
CA VAL A 37 7.16 14.69 -29.85
C VAL A 37 7.60 14.20 -28.48
N VAL A 38 7.58 15.09 -27.49
CA VAL A 38 7.73 14.75 -26.08
C VAL A 38 6.36 14.84 -25.43
N ARG A 39 5.96 13.82 -24.69
CA ARG A 39 4.78 13.89 -23.85
C ARG A 39 5.21 13.93 -22.39
N PHE A 40 4.82 15.00 -21.70
CA PHE A 40 5.37 15.29 -20.38
C PHE A 40 4.88 14.27 -19.33
N CYS A 41 5.80 13.64 -18.60
CA CYS A 41 5.52 12.62 -17.56
C CYS A 41 4.63 11.45 -17.99
N LYS A 42 4.52 11.18 -19.29
CA LYS A 42 3.61 10.16 -19.81
C LYS A 42 4.10 9.61 -21.13
N ASP A 43 3.80 8.34 -21.39
CA ASP A 43 4.12 7.69 -22.65
C ASP A 43 3.31 8.30 -23.81
N VAL A 44 3.94 8.42 -24.98
CA VAL A 44 3.29 8.88 -26.21
C VAL A 44 2.30 7.80 -26.68
N GLU A 45 1.01 8.13 -26.75
CA GLU A 45 -0.06 7.19 -27.13
C GLU A 45 -0.51 7.36 -28.59
N SER A 46 0.02 8.36 -29.30
CA SER A 46 -0.36 8.66 -30.69
C SER A 46 0.69 8.17 -31.68
N ARG A 47 0.23 7.51 -32.75
CA ARG A 47 1.08 7.00 -33.82
C ARG A 47 0.87 7.76 -35.12
N SER A 48 1.96 8.19 -35.75
CA SER A 48 1.91 8.74 -37.12
C SER A 48 1.67 7.63 -38.15
N GLN A 49 1.11 7.97 -39.31
CA GLN A 49 0.89 6.99 -40.40
C GLN A 49 2.19 6.38 -40.93
N ALA A 50 3.31 7.10 -40.84
CA ALA A 50 4.63 6.64 -41.26
C ALA A 50 5.35 5.76 -40.22
N GLY A 51 4.78 5.60 -39.02
CA GLY A 51 5.41 4.92 -37.89
C GLY A 51 5.98 5.90 -36.85
N TYR A 52 6.75 5.38 -35.89
CA TYR A 52 7.47 6.18 -34.90
C TYR A 52 8.73 5.42 -34.48
N VAL A 53 9.69 6.16 -33.93
CA VAL A 53 10.86 5.59 -33.26
C VAL A 53 10.70 5.89 -31.77
N ASP A 54 10.63 4.84 -30.96
CA ASP A 54 10.49 4.96 -29.51
C ASP A 54 11.84 5.30 -28.88
N TYR A 55 11.90 6.42 -28.17
CA TYR A 55 13.09 6.84 -27.42
C TYR A 55 13.01 6.50 -25.93
N GLY A 56 11.93 5.86 -25.49
CA GLY A 56 11.77 5.32 -24.15
C GLY A 56 10.52 5.82 -23.44
N ARG A 57 10.30 5.22 -22.28
CA ARG A 57 9.21 5.50 -21.37
C ARG A 57 9.69 6.33 -20.20
N PHE A 58 8.82 7.20 -19.71
CA PHE A 58 9.12 8.05 -18.56
C PHE A 58 9.48 7.18 -17.35
N ASN A 59 10.59 7.51 -16.67
CA ASN A 59 11.03 6.78 -15.49
C ASN A 59 11.00 7.66 -14.23
N PHE A 60 11.85 8.69 -14.15
CA PHE A 60 11.92 9.56 -12.97
C PHE A 60 12.44 10.96 -13.27
N PHE A 61 12.21 11.86 -12.31
CA PHE A 61 12.78 13.21 -12.27
C PHE A 61 14.06 13.26 -11.46
N ARG A 62 14.97 14.15 -11.87
CA ARG A 62 16.09 14.61 -11.07
C ARG A 62 16.20 16.13 -11.10
N ALA A 63 16.77 16.68 -10.04
CA ALA A 63 17.18 18.09 -10.07
C ALA A 63 18.25 18.31 -11.15
N GLY A 64 18.10 19.40 -11.89
CA GLY A 64 19.08 19.85 -12.89
C GLY A 64 20.25 20.61 -12.27
N SER A 65 21.19 21.02 -13.10
CA SER A 65 22.30 21.89 -12.71
C SER A 65 22.59 22.93 -13.78
N GLY A 66 23.16 24.07 -13.36
CA GLY A 66 23.46 25.18 -14.27
C GLY A 66 22.19 25.87 -14.77
N HIS A 67 21.99 25.89 -16.09
CA HIS A 67 20.82 26.51 -16.73
C HIS A 67 19.60 25.58 -16.78
N VAL A 68 19.77 24.30 -16.45
CA VAL A 68 18.70 23.29 -16.43
C VAL A 68 18.14 23.21 -15.02
N SER A 69 16.82 23.33 -14.89
CA SER A 69 16.11 23.27 -13.61
C SER A 69 15.82 21.84 -13.20
N PHE A 70 15.32 21.01 -14.12
CA PHE A 70 14.99 19.60 -13.86
C PHE A 70 15.38 18.72 -15.05
N ILE A 71 15.54 17.42 -14.81
CA ILE A 71 15.86 16.45 -15.84
C ILE A 71 14.82 15.32 -15.73
N GLN A 72 14.16 15.01 -16.85
CA GLN A 72 13.42 13.75 -17.00
C GLN A 72 14.24 12.77 -17.82
N GLU A 73 14.26 11.52 -17.38
CA GLU A 73 14.91 10.45 -18.12
C GLU A 73 13.91 9.42 -18.61
N TYR A 74 14.11 9.03 -19.87
CA TYR A 74 13.30 8.08 -20.61
C TYR A 74 14.19 6.90 -21.02
N PHE A 75 13.76 5.69 -20.69
CA PHE A 75 14.52 4.46 -20.91
C PHE A 75 13.66 3.40 -21.61
N ASN A 76 14.31 2.33 -22.07
CA ASN A 76 13.65 1.17 -22.69
C ASN A 76 12.90 1.52 -23.98
N GLY A 77 13.49 2.38 -24.81
CA GLY A 77 13.01 2.66 -26.16
C GLY A 77 13.39 1.56 -27.15
N ASP A 78 13.21 1.84 -28.44
CA ASP A 78 13.46 0.88 -29.51
C ASP A 78 14.91 0.39 -29.52
N LEU A 79 15.07 -0.92 -29.68
CA LEU A 79 16.38 -1.57 -29.70
C LEU A 79 17.09 -1.51 -31.06
N MET A 80 16.37 -1.21 -32.14
CA MET A 80 16.91 -1.27 -33.50
C MET A 80 18.16 -0.38 -33.65
N ASN A 81 19.31 -0.94 -33.98
CA ASN A 81 20.64 -0.27 -34.05
C ASN A 81 21.24 0.15 -32.69
N CYS A 82 20.63 -0.26 -31.59
CA CYS A 82 21.00 0.06 -30.21
C CYS A 82 21.14 -1.20 -29.33
N GLU A 83 21.28 -2.37 -29.95
CA GLU A 83 21.30 -3.67 -29.26
C GLU A 83 22.55 -3.87 -28.40
N GLN A 84 23.61 -3.12 -28.70
CA GLN A 84 24.88 -3.12 -27.96
C GLN A 84 25.00 -1.96 -26.96
N SER A 85 23.94 -1.16 -26.75
CA SER A 85 23.98 -0.04 -25.81
C SER A 85 24.18 -0.50 -24.36
N TYR A 86 24.73 0.38 -23.52
CA TYR A 86 24.97 0.13 -22.10
C TYR A 86 23.68 -0.38 -21.42
N ASP A 87 23.79 -1.50 -20.69
CA ASP A 87 22.72 -2.17 -19.96
C ASP A 87 21.49 -2.61 -20.77
N LYS A 88 21.59 -2.73 -22.10
CA LYS A 88 20.48 -3.15 -22.98
C LYS A 88 19.21 -2.29 -22.83
N MET A 89 19.37 -1.01 -22.46
CA MET A 89 18.23 -0.11 -22.26
C MET A 89 17.60 0.40 -23.57
N GLY A 90 18.11 -0.03 -24.74
CA GLY A 90 17.64 0.43 -26.05
C GLY A 90 17.95 1.90 -26.30
N ARG A 91 17.07 2.58 -27.05
CA ARG A 91 17.10 4.04 -27.17
C ARG A 91 16.72 4.69 -25.85
N THR A 92 17.35 5.84 -25.58
CA THR A 92 17.12 6.63 -24.38
C THR A 92 16.93 8.09 -24.75
N ALA A 93 16.14 8.81 -23.96
CA ALA A 93 16.00 10.25 -24.07
C ALA A 93 16.19 10.93 -22.72
N LYS A 94 16.85 12.09 -22.78
CA LYS A 94 17.02 12.99 -21.65
C LYS A 94 16.31 14.29 -21.97
N VAL A 95 15.32 14.67 -21.19
CA VAL A 95 14.61 15.94 -21.34
C VAL A 95 15.10 16.90 -20.25
N ASN A 96 15.92 17.86 -20.65
CA ASN A 96 16.37 18.96 -19.81
C ASN A 96 15.26 20.01 -19.75
N ILE A 97 14.68 20.21 -18.57
CA ILE A 97 13.63 21.19 -18.34
C ILE A 97 14.26 22.49 -17.84
N ILE A 98 13.93 23.58 -18.51
CA ILE A 98 14.32 24.93 -18.15
C ILE A 98 13.07 25.66 -17.66
N CYS A 99 13.10 26.15 -16.43
CA CYS A 99 12.04 27.01 -15.92
C CYS A 99 12.12 28.39 -16.56
N GLY A 100 11.13 28.75 -17.36
CA GLY A 100 11.04 30.05 -18.04
C GLY A 100 10.98 29.90 -19.56
N ASN A 101 11.83 30.67 -20.26
CA ASN A 101 11.82 30.76 -21.72
C ASN A 101 13.12 30.20 -22.31
N CYS A 102 13.05 29.74 -23.56
CA CYS A 102 14.24 29.34 -24.30
C CYS A 102 15.26 30.50 -24.43
N PRO A 103 16.57 30.22 -24.46
CA PRO A 103 17.63 31.24 -24.56
C PRO A 103 17.50 32.19 -25.76
N HIS A 104 16.83 31.76 -26.83
CA HIS A 104 16.64 32.53 -28.07
C HIS A 104 15.21 33.06 -28.28
N GLY A 105 14.33 32.97 -27.28
CA GLY A 105 12.96 33.49 -27.37
C GLY A 105 12.07 32.78 -28.41
N GLN A 106 12.41 31.55 -28.79
CA GLN A 106 11.70 30.78 -29.81
C GLN A 106 10.32 30.27 -29.37
N CYS A 107 10.03 30.22 -28.06
CA CYS A 107 8.71 29.81 -27.58
C CYS A 107 7.64 30.87 -27.87
N LYS A 108 6.72 30.55 -28.78
CA LYS A 108 5.48 31.29 -29.01
C LYS A 108 4.31 30.57 -28.34
N GLY A 109 4.18 30.71 -27.03
CA GLY A 109 3.03 30.15 -26.31
C GLY A 109 3.26 30.01 -24.81
N GLY A 110 2.23 30.29 -24.02
CA GLY A 110 2.27 30.23 -22.55
C GLY A 110 2.30 28.82 -21.96
N LEU A 111 2.35 27.77 -22.79
CA LEU A 111 2.40 26.37 -22.36
C LEU A 111 3.82 25.78 -22.42
N GLY A 112 4.83 26.54 -22.82
CA GLY A 112 6.19 26.03 -23.01
C GLY A 112 6.44 25.48 -24.42
N CYS A 113 7.71 25.20 -24.74
CA CYS A 113 8.11 24.68 -26.05
C CYS A 113 9.48 23.98 -25.99
N ILE A 114 9.78 23.18 -27.02
CA ILE A 114 11.10 22.57 -27.20
C ILE A 114 12.06 23.62 -27.77
N CYS A 115 13.14 23.90 -27.05
CA CYS A 115 14.16 24.87 -27.41
C CYS A 115 15.19 24.30 -28.39
N ASN A 116 15.62 23.06 -28.15
CA ASN A 116 16.67 22.42 -28.92
C ASN A 116 16.55 20.90 -28.80
N VAL A 117 16.99 20.20 -29.85
CA VAL A 117 17.07 18.74 -29.88
C VAL A 117 18.44 18.35 -30.41
N GLU A 118 19.23 17.75 -29.54
CA GLU A 118 20.55 17.22 -29.83
C GLU A 118 20.54 15.68 -29.84
N TYR A 119 21.13 15.09 -30.87
CA TYR A 119 21.30 13.65 -30.97
C TYR A 119 22.76 13.33 -30.68
N GLU A 120 23.06 12.96 -29.42
CA GLU A 120 24.42 12.53 -29.04
C GLU A 120 24.84 11.26 -29.79
N SER A 121 23.88 10.37 -30.05
CA SER A 121 24.05 9.17 -30.87
C SER A 121 22.72 8.73 -31.48
N ALA A 122 22.74 7.71 -32.33
CA ALA A 122 21.51 7.08 -32.80
C ALA A 122 20.64 6.50 -31.67
N CYS A 123 21.22 6.29 -30.49
CA CYS A 123 20.60 5.64 -29.33
C CYS A 123 20.30 6.59 -28.17
N ARG A 124 20.72 7.85 -28.25
CA ARG A 124 20.55 8.82 -27.17
C ARG A 124 20.23 10.20 -27.72
N THR A 125 19.10 10.73 -27.29
CA THR A 125 18.64 12.08 -27.65
C THR A 125 18.51 12.95 -26.40
N VAL A 126 18.97 14.18 -26.50
CA VAL A 126 18.84 15.20 -25.47
C VAL A 126 17.89 16.27 -26.01
N VAL A 127 16.83 16.55 -25.26
CA VAL A 127 15.81 17.54 -25.60
C VAL A 127 15.86 18.63 -24.54
N GLU A 128 15.98 19.88 -24.97
CA GLU A 128 15.81 21.04 -24.09
C GLU A 128 14.39 21.54 -24.21
N LEU A 129 13.65 21.51 -23.10
CA LEU A 129 12.27 21.92 -23.00
C LEU A 129 12.16 23.10 -22.04
N ALA A 130 11.62 24.22 -22.50
CA ALA A 130 11.27 25.34 -21.63
C ALA A 130 9.81 25.24 -21.22
N VAL A 131 9.54 25.28 -19.92
CA VAL A 131 8.18 25.33 -19.36
C VAL A 131 8.07 26.46 -18.35
N PRO A 132 6.90 27.11 -18.23
CA PRO A 132 6.65 28.02 -17.13
C PRO A 132 6.48 27.20 -15.84
N CYS A 133 7.55 27.08 -15.06
CA CYS A 133 7.48 26.42 -13.77
C CYS A 133 6.60 27.22 -12.80
N GLU A 134 5.79 26.51 -12.03
CA GLU A 134 5.06 27.10 -10.92
C GLU A 134 6.04 27.53 -9.81
N LYS A 135 5.52 28.31 -8.85
CA LYS A 135 6.34 28.70 -7.70
C LYS A 135 6.74 27.46 -6.91
N PRO A 136 7.97 27.41 -6.37
CA PRO A 136 8.40 26.29 -5.53
C PRO A 136 7.41 26.10 -4.38
N GLY A 137 7.05 24.84 -4.13
CA GLY A 137 6.21 24.43 -3.02
C GLY A 137 6.95 24.46 -1.68
N LEU A 138 6.44 23.71 -0.71
CA LEU A 138 7.08 23.59 0.61
C LEU A 138 8.41 22.84 0.52
N ARG A 139 9.28 23.08 1.51
CA ARG A 139 10.58 22.43 1.58
C ARG A 139 10.45 21.06 2.24
N VAL A 140 10.93 20.04 1.55
CA VAL A 140 10.87 18.65 1.97
C VAL A 140 12.18 18.27 2.66
N PHE A 141 12.09 17.46 3.71
CA PHE A 141 13.27 16.89 4.36
C PHE A 141 13.65 15.56 3.70
N GLU A 142 14.50 15.65 2.67
CA GLU A 142 14.94 14.51 1.87
C GLU A 142 15.71 13.47 2.70
N GLY A 143 15.57 12.21 2.32
CA GLY A 143 16.26 11.07 2.94
C GLY A 143 15.63 10.59 4.25
N PHE A 144 14.50 11.17 4.67
CA PHE A 144 13.76 10.76 5.86
C PHE A 144 12.58 9.87 5.52
N THR A 145 12.39 8.81 6.29
CA THR A 145 11.33 7.81 6.05
C THR A 145 10.78 7.33 7.38
N VAL A 146 9.45 7.20 7.44
CA VAL A 146 8.71 6.61 8.56
C VAL A 146 7.85 5.50 7.99
N GLY A 147 7.92 4.31 8.55
CA GLY A 147 7.12 3.17 8.10
C GLY A 147 6.77 2.20 9.21
N PHE A 148 5.93 1.22 8.92
CA PHE A 148 5.52 0.21 9.90
C PHE A 148 6.65 -0.79 10.16
N HIS A 149 6.79 -1.20 11.42
CA HIS A 149 7.75 -2.21 11.85
C HIS A 149 7.03 -3.56 12.13
N PRO A 150 7.53 -4.70 11.61
CA PRO A 150 8.67 -4.86 10.70
C PRO A 150 8.40 -4.27 9.30
N ARG A 151 9.46 -3.89 8.58
CA ARG A 151 9.40 -3.07 7.35
C ARG A 151 8.40 -3.63 6.33
N SER A 152 7.28 -2.93 6.16
CA SER A 152 6.23 -3.28 5.21
C SER A 152 5.85 -2.12 4.31
N TRP A 153 5.24 -1.09 4.88
CA TRP A 153 4.78 0.11 4.17
C TRP A 153 5.30 1.39 4.83
N GLU A 154 5.55 2.37 3.98
CA GLU A 154 6.10 3.68 4.34
C GLU A 154 4.92 4.67 4.43
N ILE A 155 4.80 5.32 5.58
CA ILE A 155 3.82 6.38 5.87
C ILE A 155 4.36 7.71 5.38
N VAL A 156 5.67 7.91 5.57
CA VAL A 156 6.42 9.04 5.04
C VAL A 156 7.58 8.46 4.27
N TYR A 157 7.73 8.86 3.01
CA TYR A 157 8.85 8.49 2.16
C TYR A 157 9.57 9.73 1.65
N ASN A 158 10.88 9.77 1.79
CA ASN A 158 11.71 10.91 1.41
C ASN A 158 11.20 12.28 1.94
N GLY A 159 10.65 12.31 3.17
CA GLY A 159 10.05 13.49 3.78
C GLY A 159 8.62 13.84 3.34
N LEU A 160 8.06 13.09 2.38
CA LEU A 160 6.70 13.28 1.86
C LEU A 160 5.72 12.29 2.51
N THR A 161 4.58 12.80 2.96
CA THR A 161 3.51 11.97 3.53
C THR A 161 2.83 11.21 2.41
N GLN A 162 2.61 9.90 2.60
CA GLN A 162 1.99 9.03 1.62
C GLN A 162 0.46 9.08 1.72
N LEU A 163 -0.19 8.78 0.59
CA LEU A 163 -1.64 8.80 0.45
C LEU A 163 -2.33 7.98 1.54
N GLY A 164 -3.32 8.58 2.19
CA GLY A 164 -4.13 7.96 3.25
C GLY A 164 -3.64 8.30 4.65
N TYR A 165 -2.50 8.96 4.78
CA TYR A 165 -1.94 9.43 6.04
C TYR A 165 -1.80 10.95 6.13
N GLU A 166 -2.25 11.69 5.11
CA GLU A 166 -2.38 13.15 5.17
C GLU A 166 -3.49 13.55 6.14
N GLU A 167 -4.63 12.86 6.04
CA GLU A 167 -5.86 13.13 6.78
C GLU A 167 -6.46 11.84 7.35
N ALA A 168 -7.54 11.98 8.10
CA ALA A 168 -8.23 10.87 8.71
C ALA A 168 -9.11 10.12 7.71
N HIS A 169 -8.61 8.98 7.22
CA HIS A 169 -9.38 8.08 6.36
C HIS A 169 -9.83 6.83 7.12
N LYS A 170 -11.09 6.43 6.90
CA LYS A 170 -11.66 5.24 7.54
C LYS A 170 -11.08 3.95 6.96
N GLU A 171 -10.73 3.95 5.67
CA GLU A 171 -10.14 2.80 4.98
C GLU A 171 -8.75 2.42 5.53
N PHE A 172 -8.01 3.40 6.05
CA PHE A 172 -6.66 3.23 6.61
C PHE A 172 -6.67 3.08 8.15
N SER A 173 -7.85 2.86 8.73
CA SER A 173 -8.00 2.85 10.18
C SER A 173 -7.65 1.53 10.86
N PHE A 174 -7.03 1.64 12.03
CA PHE A 174 -6.71 0.50 12.86
C PHE A 174 -7.94 0.00 13.61
N ASN A 175 -8.18 -1.31 13.52
CA ASN A 175 -9.26 -1.98 14.25
C ASN A 175 -9.08 -1.86 15.76
N THR A 176 -10.19 -1.92 16.51
CA THR A 176 -10.20 -1.78 17.98
C THR A 176 -9.25 -2.74 18.69
N ALA A 177 -9.13 -3.99 18.21
CA ALA A 177 -8.25 -5.01 18.78
C ALA A 177 -6.76 -4.65 18.75
N GLN A 178 -6.32 -3.83 17.79
CA GLN A 178 -4.91 -3.47 17.66
C GLN A 178 -4.55 -2.35 18.64
N THR A 179 -3.97 -2.69 19.79
CA THR A 179 -3.63 -1.72 20.84
C THR A 179 -2.25 -1.09 20.68
N ARG A 180 -1.42 -1.63 19.79
CA ARG A 180 -0.04 -1.20 19.58
C ARG A 180 0.29 -1.08 18.11
N VAL A 181 1.03 -0.02 17.76
CA VAL A 181 1.66 0.16 16.45
C VAL A 181 3.12 0.50 16.66
N ALA A 182 4.00 -0.22 15.98
CA ALA A 182 5.42 0.07 15.96
C ALA A 182 5.76 0.71 14.62
N LEU A 183 6.38 1.89 14.67
CA LEU A 183 6.92 2.58 13.51
C LEU A 183 8.44 2.57 13.58
N TYR A 184 9.09 2.40 12.44
CA TYR A 184 10.52 2.66 12.30
C TYR A 184 10.73 4.02 11.63
N MET A 185 11.83 4.68 11.99
CA MET A 185 12.23 5.96 11.42
C MET A 185 13.69 5.85 10.96
N THR A 186 13.97 6.35 9.76
CA THR A 186 15.31 6.37 9.17
C THR A 186 15.58 7.72 8.54
N ALA A 187 16.78 8.26 8.72
CA ALA A 187 17.27 9.42 7.99
C ALA A 187 18.67 9.15 7.44
N ILE A 188 19.10 9.94 6.44
CA ILE A 188 20.51 9.99 6.03
C ILE A 188 21.34 10.48 7.21
N ALA A 189 22.48 9.82 7.48
CA ALA A 189 23.30 10.08 8.67
C ALA A 189 23.70 11.56 8.82
N SER A 190 24.01 12.25 7.72
CA SER A 190 24.41 13.67 7.71
C SER A 190 23.36 14.63 8.24
N VAL A 191 22.07 14.29 8.16
CA VAL A 191 20.95 15.13 8.59
C VAL A 191 20.14 14.53 9.74
N SER A 192 20.47 13.29 10.14
CA SER A 192 19.78 12.56 11.22
C SER A 192 19.73 13.31 12.56
N GLY A 193 20.75 14.11 12.86
CA GLY A 193 20.85 14.90 14.10
C GLY A 193 19.83 16.03 14.18
N SER A 194 19.26 16.46 13.05
CA SER A 194 18.25 17.53 12.99
C SER A 194 16.84 17.04 13.33
N VAL A 195 16.61 15.73 13.36
CA VAL A 195 15.30 15.13 13.68
C VAL A 195 15.07 15.18 15.18
N GLN A 196 14.00 15.87 15.59
CA GLN A 196 13.64 16.03 16.99
C GLN A 196 12.61 14.99 17.45
N LYS A 197 12.30 15.03 18.75
CA LYS A 197 11.31 14.16 19.37
C LYS A 197 9.91 14.39 18.76
N PRO A 198 9.18 13.32 18.40
CA PRO A 198 7.82 13.43 17.89
C PRO A 198 6.84 13.91 18.97
N LEU A 199 5.86 14.70 18.53
CA LEU A 199 4.72 15.19 19.28
C LEU A 199 3.46 14.51 18.76
N VAL A 200 2.51 14.22 19.65
CA VAL A 200 1.23 13.60 19.27
C VAL A 200 0.07 14.41 19.77
N LYS A 201 -0.90 14.60 18.88
CA LYS A 201 -2.17 15.25 19.13
C LYS A 201 -3.30 14.29 18.76
N VAL A 202 -4.29 14.17 19.62
CA VAL A 202 -5.42 13.24 19.44
C VAL A 202 -6.69 14.05 19.26
N SER A 203 -7.48 13.72 18.24
CA SER A 203 -8.77 14.34 17.94
C SER A 203 -9.86 13.27 17.78
N PRO A 204 -10.98 13.35 18.54
CA PRO A 204 -11.22 14.24 19.68
C PRO A 204 -10.32 13.89 20.89
N GLU A 205 -10.04 14.88 21.74
CA GLU A 205 -9.10 14.73 22.89
C GLU A 205 -9.55 13.69 23.93
N GLN A 206 -10.86 13.44 24.03
CA GLN A 206 -11.43 12.51 25.00
C GLN A 206 -11.84 11.19 24.33
N GLY A 207 -11.53 10.07 25.00
CA GLY A 207 -11.99 8.73 24.61
C GLY A 207 -10.93 7.83 23.98
N LEU A 208 -9.77 8.37 23.59
CA LEU A 208 -8.61 7.58 23.20
C LEU A 208 -7.37 8.01 23.99
N LYS A 209 -6.85 7.10 24.83
CA LYS A 209 -5.61 7.31 25.55
C LYS A 209 -4.43 6.84 24.70
N VAL A 210 -3.51 7.75 24.37
CA VAL A 210 -2.31 7.45 23.57
C VAL A 210 -1.05 7.68 24.40
N THR A 211 -0.12 6.75 24.34
CA THR A 211 1.19 6.82 25.00
C THR A 211 2.28 6.46 24.00
N LEU A 212 3.38 7.23 24.01
CA LEU A 212 4.53 7.02 23.13
C LEU A 212 5.69 6.41 23.90
N SER A 213 6.31 5.40 23.31
CA SER A 213 7.52 4.76 23.82
C SER A 213 8.50 4.46 22.67
N GLY A 214 9.69 3.94 22.99
CA GLY A 214 10.74 3.64 22.00
C GLY A 214 11.83 4.70 21.91
N SER A 215 12.86 4.42 21.11
CA SER A 215 14.06 5.27 20.98
C SER A 215 13.77 6.62 20.33
N ALA A 216 12.79 6.68 19.43
CA ALA A 216 12.34 7.95 18.85
C ALA A 216 11.64 8.84 19.89
N ALA A 217 10.85 8.25 20.79
CA ALA A 217 10.13 8.99 21.85
C ALA A 217 11.07 9.61 22.89
N THR A 218 12.30 9.09 23.02
CA THR A 218 13.36 9.66 23.87
C THR A 218 14.28 10.63 23.12
N GLY A 219 14.04 10.90 21.82
CA GLY A 219 14.85 11.80 21.01
C GLY A 219 16.09 11.15 20.38
N GLY A 220 16.08 9.84 20.16
CA GLY A 220 17.14 9.17 19.41
C GLY A 220 17.15 9.60 17.94
N SER A 221 18.34 9.87 17.40
CA SER A 221 18.52 10.23 16.00
C SER A 221 18.37 9.01 15.07
N PRO A 222 17.43 9.01 14.11
CA PRO A 222 17.24 7.91 13.18
C PRO A 222 18.34 7.87 12.11
N THR A 223 19.01 6.74 11.92
CA THR A 223 19.94 6.55 10.80
C THR A 223 19.51 5.37 9.94
N THR A 224 19.92 5.34 8.66
CA THR A 224 19.64 4.19 7.78
C THR A 224 20.21 2.87 8.28
N LEU A 225 21.36 2.90 8.98
CA LEU A 225 22.00 1.71 9.56
C LEU A 225 21.44 1.34 10.95
N SER A 226 20.96 2.32 11.71
CA SER A 226 20.35 2.14 13.02
C SER A 226 19.03 2.91 13.07
N PRO A 227 17.94 2.31 12.56
CA PRO A 227 16.61 2.90 12.60
C PRO A 227 16.15 3.10 14.04
N THR A 228 15.46 4.22 14.31
CA THR A 228 14.81 4.40 15.61
C THR A 228 13.39 3.86 15.57
N SER A 229 12.88 3.42 16.72
CA SER A 229 11.53 2.88 16.86
C SER A 229 10.65 3.85 17.62
N LEU A 230 9.45 4.09 17.09
CA LEU A 230 8.38 4.81 17.76
C LEU A 230 7.25 3.82 18.00
N LEU A 231 6.99 3.52 19.27
CA LEU A 231 5.92 2.64 19.70
C LEU A 231 4.75 3.51 20.14
N ILE A 232 3.61 3.33 19.47
CA ILE A 232 2.36 4.00 19.77
C ILE A 232 1.45 2.98 20.44
N ASP A 233 1.28 3.14 21.74
CA ASP A 233 0.36 2.38 22.56
C ASP A 233 -0.93 3.20 22.69
N TRP A 234 -2.05 2.66 22.24
CA TRP A 234 -3.34 3.33 22.36
C TRP A 234 -4.42 2.43 22.95
N ARG A 235 -5.32 3.04 23.73
CA ARG A 235 -6.43 2.36 24.38
C ARG A 235 -7.71 3.16 24.21
N CYS A 236 -8.73 2.48 23.70
CA CYS A 236 -10.07 3.02 23.60
C CYS A 236 -10.73 3.06 24.97
N ASP A 237 -11.15 4.23 25.41
CA ASP A 237 -11.95 4.44 26.61
C ASP A 237 -13.43 4.62 26.24
N VAL A 238 -13.72 5.27 25.11
CA VAL A 238 -15.07 5.51 24.59
C VAL A 238 -15.19 4.90 23.19
N ALA A 239 -16.30 4.19 22.95
CA ALA A 239 -16.61 3.64 21.64
C ALA A 239 -17.32 4.70 20.76
N ARG A 240 -17.00 4.72 19.46
CA ARG A 240 -17.52 5.69 18.49
C ARG A 240 -17.52 5.10 17.08
N ASP A 241 -18.51 5.50 16.28
CA ASP A 241 -18.66 5.07 14.88
C ASP A 241 -17.68 5.77 13.92
N ASN A 242 -17.16 6.93 14.32
CA ASN A 242 -16.14 7.68 13.59
C ASN A 242 -14.76 7.42 14.20
N PRO A 243 -13.71 7.28 13.38
CA PRO A 243 -12.36 7.04 13.87
C PRO A 243 -11.84 8.21 14.71
N TYR A 244 -10.95 7.89 15.64
CA TYR A 244 -10.07 8.84 16.30
C TYR A 244 -8.88 9.14 15.39
N GLU A 245 -8.46 10.39 15.38
CA GLU A 245 -7.33 10.90 14.61
C GLU A 245 -6.16 11.09 15.56
N VAL A 246 -5.02 10.48 15.23
CA VAL A 246 -3.77 10.60 15.98
C VAL A 246 -2.76 11.24 15.05
N GLU A 247 -2.63 12.55 15.15
CA GLU A 247 -1.68 13.35 14.39
C GLU A 247 -0.30 13.26 15.05
N VAL A 248 0.68 12.76 14.32
CA VAL A 248 2.08 12.66 14.74
C VAL A 248 2.88 13.74 14.01
N THR A 249 3.43 14.69 14.77
CA THR A 249 4.30 15.76 14.26
C THR A 249 5.74 15.47 14.65
N ILE A 250 6.65 15.38 13.68
CA ILE A 250 8.09 15.24 13.88
C ILE A 250 8.75 16.56 13.51
N PRO A 251 9.20 17.36 14.49
CA PRO A 251 9.91 18.60 14.22
C PRO A 251 11.31 18.30 13.67
N ILE A 252 11.76 19.16 12.75
CA ILE A 252 13.07 19.04 12.11
C ILE A 252 13.72 20.42 12.15
N GLU A 253 14.96 20.48 12.57
CA GLU A 253 15.68 21.74 12.67
C GLU A 253 15.90 22.37 11.28
N ASN A 254 15.47 23.62 11.10
CA ASN A 254 15.56 24.39 9.84
C ASN A 254 14.73 23.86 8.65
N TYR A 255 13.78 22.96 8.90
CA TYR A 255 12.83 22.44 7.91
C TYR A 255 11.39 22.52 8.42
N ASP A 256 10.43 22.40 7.51
CA ASP A 256 9.03 22.20 7.88
C ASP A 256 8.87 20.84 8.59
N PRO A 257 8.03 20.76 9.64
CA PRO A 257 7.83 19.52 10.37
C PRO A 257 7.12 18.48 9.50
N VAL A 258 7.58 17.24 9.62
CA VAL A 258 6.91 16.10 8.98
C VAL A 258 5.71 15.72 9.84
N GLN A 259 4.53 15.69 9.24
CA GLN A 259 3.27 15.42 9.92
C GLN A 259 2.52 14.33 9.19
N PHE A 260 1.97 13.37 9.92
CA PHE A 260 1.09 12.34 9.38
C PHE A 260 0.03 11.96 10.39
N THR A 261 -1.10 11.47 9.90
CA THR A 261 -2.28 11.13 10.69
C THR A 261 -2.50 9.63 10.67
N LEU A 262 -2.62 9.03 11.85
CA LEU A 262 -3.06 7.64 12.01
C LEU A 262 -4.49 7.61 12.52
N THR A 263 -5.33 6.75 11.96
CA THR A 263 -6.73 6.63 12.36
C THR A 263 -7.00 5.37 13.17
N LYS A 264 -7.80 5.49 14.23
CA LYS A 264 -8.11 4.38 15.14
C LYS A 264 -9.62 4.23 15.32
N MET A 265 -10.13 3.05 15.00
CA MET A 265 -11.53 2.70 15.27
C MET A 265 -11.67 2.10 16.68
N CYS A 266 -12.66 2.60 17.41
CA CYS A 266 -13.04 2.12 18.73
C CYS A 266 -14.51 1.70 18.70
N GLU A 267 -14.77 0.47 18.30
CA GLU A 267 -16.12 -0.10 18.27
C GLU A 267 -16.42 -0.80 19.59
N TYR A 268 -17.71 -0.93 19.91
CA TYR A 268 -18.12 -1.82 20.98
C TYR A 268 -17.64 -3.24 20.64
N GLN A 269 -16.98 -3.91 21.59
CA GLN A 269 -16.70 -5.33 21.44
C GLN A 269 -18.03 -6.06 21.21
N GLN A 270 -18.26 -6.52 19.98
CA GLN A 270 -19.36 -7.41 19.67
C GLN A 270 -19.09 -8.76 20.33
N GLY A 271 -19.43 -8.88 21.62
CA GLY A 271 -19.51 -10.15 22.35
C GLY A 271 -20.60 -11.09 21.81
N GLY A 272 -21.28 -10.72 20.72
CA GLY A 272 -22.36 -11.47 20.11
C GLY A 272 -21.96 -12.87 19.65
N TRP A 273 -20.71 -13.07 19.18
CA TRP A 273 -20.24 -14.39 18.74
C TRP A 273 -20.12 -15.40 19.88
N ALA A 274 -19.69 -14.95 21.07
CA ALA A 274 -19.63 -15.81 22.25
C ALA A 274 -21.04 -16.16 22.75
N ILE A 275 -21.97 -15.20 22.73
CA ILE A 275 -23.36 -15.41 23.14
C ILE A 275 -24.07 -16.34 22.14
N PHE A 276 -23.85 -16.17 20.84
CA PHE A 276 -24.41 -17.03 19.80
C PHE A 276 -23.87 -18.48 19.90
N GLY A 277 -22.57 -18.63 20.20
CA GLY A 277 -21.96 -19.94 20.46
C GLY A 277 -22.56 -20.64 21.68
N VAL A 278 -22.76 -19.92 22.79
CA VAL A 278 -23.37 -20.47 24.01
C VAL A 278 -24.84 -20.83 23.79
N LEU A 279 -25.63 -19.97 23.15
CA LEU A 279 -27.03 -20.25 22.83
C LEU A 279 -27.17 -21.45 21.88
N SER A 280 -26.32 -21.55 20.87
CA SER A 280 -26.28 -22.70 19.95
C SER A 280 -25.98 -24.00 20.70
N CYS A 281 -24.99 -23.97 21.61
CA CYS A 281 -24.65 -25.14 22.44
C CYS A 281 -25.81 -25.59 23.33
N ILE A 282 -26.51 -24.65 23.98
CA ILE A 282 -27.69 -24.95 24.80
C ILE A 282 -28.81 -25.60 23.97
N VAL A 283 -29.07 -25.08 22.76
CA VAL A 283 -30.11 -25.61 21.86
C VAL A 283 -29.77 -27.04 21.38
N LEU A 284 -28.50 -27.31 21.07
CA LEU A 284 -28.06 -28.65 20.68
C LEU A 284 -28.23 -29.67 21.81
N VAL A 285 -27.86 -29.31 23.04
CA VAL A 285 -28.02 -30.18 24.22
C VAL A 285 -29.50 -30.40 24.55
N ALA A 286 -30.33 -29.36 24.47
CA ALA A 286 -31.77 -29.51 24.68
C ALA A 286 -32.41 -30.42 23.62
N SER A 287 -31.99 -30.30 22.36
CA SER A 287 -32.51 -31.13 21.26
C SER A 287 -32.14 -32.61 21.42
N THR A 288 -30.91 -32.92 21.84
CA THR A 288 -30.50 -34.30 22.10
C THR A 288 -31.24 -34.90 23.29
N LEU A 289 -31.44 -34.14 24.37
CA LEU A 289 -32.24 -34.58 25.53
C LEU A 289 -33.70 -34.82 25.16
N PHE A 290 -34.32 -33.95 24.36
CA PHE A 290 -35.69 -34.17 23.87
C PHE A 290 -35.79 -35.37 22.91
N CYS A 291 -34.81 -35.59 22.04
CA CYS A 291 -34.75 -36.77 21.18
C CYS A 291 -34.63 -38.06 21.98
N CYS A 292 -33.71 -38.12 22.95
CA CYS A 292 -33.53 -39.29 23.83
C CYS A 292 -34.76 -39.52 24.73
N GLY A 293 -35.34 -38.45 25.28
CA GLY A 293 -36.56 -38.51 26.09
C GLY A 293 -37.77 -38.97 25.26
N GLY A 294 -37.91 -38.46 24.03
CA GLY A 294 -38.93 -38.89 23.08
C GLY A 294 -38.77 -40.36 22.67
N PHE A 295 -37.54 -40.83 22.49
CA PHE A 295 -37.24 -42.24 22.20
C PHE A 295 -37.67 -43.15 23.35
N ILE A 296 -37.33 -42.81 24.61
CA ILE A 296 -37.73 -43.58 25.80
C ILE A 296 -39.24 -43.53 26.01
N TYR A 297 -39.87 -42.37 25.81
CA TYR A 297 -41.32 -42.24 25.92
C TYR A 297 -42.07 -43.09 24.88
N LYS A 298 -41.62 -43.04 23.61
CA LYS A 298 -42.27 -43.77 22.50
C LYS A 298 -42.09 -45.28 22.64
N THR A 299 -40.91 -45.74 23.03
CA THR A 299 -40.63 -47.17 23.30
C THR A 299 -41.41 -47.72 24.50
N ARG A 300 -41.70 -46.90 25.53
CA ARG A 300 -42.43 -47.33 26.72
C ARG A 300 -43.96 -47.30 26.58
N VAL A 301 -44.50 -46.41 25.74
CA VAL A 301 -45.97 -46.22 25.59
C VAL A 301 -46.54 -46.96 24.37
N TYR A 302 -45.80 -47.05 23.25
CA TYR A 302 -46.29 -47.63 21.99
C TYR A 302 -45.66 -49.00 21.64
N GLY A 303 -44.67 -49.47 22.40
CA GLY A 303 -43.91 -50.69 22.07
C GLY A 303 -42.89 -50.48 20.94
N LEU A 304 -42.00 -51.46 20.76
CA LEU A 304 -40.84 -51.41 19.84
C LEU A 304 -41.19 -51.23 18.35
N ASP A 305 -42.46 -51.40 17.96
CA ASP A 305 -42.91 -51.37 16.57
C ASP A 305 -43.12 -49.96 15.98
N ALA A 306 -42.97 -48.90 16.77
CA ALA A 306 -43.17 -47.51 16.31
C ALA A 306 -41.86 -46.79 15.91
N LEU A 307 -40.77 -47.53 15.70
CA LEU A 307 -39.46 -47.01 15.30
C LEU A 307 -39.31 -46.97 13.77
N PRO A 308 -39.04 -45.80 13.16
CA PRO A 308 -38.72 -45.75 11.73
C PRO A 308 -37.38 -46.47 11.51
N GLY A 309 -37.38 -47.52 10.68
CA GLY A 309 -36.17 -48.29 10.31
C GLY A 309 -36.00 -49.65 11.00
N MET A 310 -36.77 -49.97 12.04
CA MET A 310 -36.74 -51.31 12.68
C MET A 310 -37.36 -52.40 11.80
N THR A 311 -38.28 -52.05 10.90
CA THR A 311 -38.83 -52.99 9.91
C THR A 311 -37.76 -53.49 8.94
N LEU A 312 -36.75 -52.67 8.62
CA LEU A 312 -35.64 -53.08 7.75
C LEU A 312 -34.70 -54.06 8.45
N LEU A 313 -34.37 -53.81 9.72
CA LEU A 313 -33.52 -54.69 10.54
C LEU A 313 -34.20 -56.02 10.87
N SER A 314 -35.52 -56.01 11.13
CA SER A 314 -36.29 -57.23 11.35
C SER A 314 -36.34 -58.10 10.09
N ALA A 315 -36.56 -57.50 8.91
CA ALA A 315 -36.56 -58.23 7.65
C ALA A 315 -35.17 -58.84 7.34
N CYS A 316 -34.08 -58.14 7.67
CA CYS A 316 -32.73 -58.68 7.51
C CYS A 316 -32.43 -59.83 8.49
N LEU A 317 -32.95 -59.79 9.72
CA LEU A 317 -32.76 -60.86 10.71
C LEU A 317 -33.60 -62.12 10.40
N GLU A 318 -34.80 -61.96 9.83
CA GLU A 318 -35.60 -63.09 9.32
C GLU A 318 -34.92 -63.75 8.11
N THR A 319 -34.25 -63.00 7.22
CA THR A 319 -33.49 -63.58 6.10
C THR A 319 -32.23 -64.35 6.54
N VAL A 320 -31.73 -64.13 7.76
CA VAL A 320 -30.54 -64.83 8.31
C VAL A 320 -30.92 -66.05 9.15
N SER A 321 -32.19 -66.19 9.55
CA SER A 321 -32.67 -67.27 10.44
C SER A 321 -33.50 -68.36 9.75
N GLY A 322 -33.69 -68.29 8.42
CA GLY A 322 -34.24 -69.40 7.63
C GLY A 322 -33.20 -70.50 7.38
N GLU A 323 -33.48 -71.70 7.89
CA GLU A 323 -32.74 -72.96 7.71
C GLU A 323 -32.28 -73.21 6.25
N ASP A 324 -30.97 -73.44 6.03
CA ASP A 324 -30.42 -74.80 5.81
C ASP A 324 -28.93 -74.83 5.40
N VAL A 325 -28.20 -75.73 6.07
CA VAL A 325 -27.21 -76.68 5.50
C VAL A 325 -25.78 -76.22 5.14
N ASN A 326 -24.87 -76.64 6.01
CA ASN A 326 -23.51 -77.15 5.79
C ASN A 326 -22.31 -76.24 5.47
N ASN A 327 -21.28 -76.51 6.28
CA ASN A 327 -19.84 -76.52 6.00
C ASN A 327 -19.00 -75.25 6.26
N GLN A 328 -18.31 -75.32 7.42
CA GLN A 328 -16.85 -75.31 7.55
C GLN A 328 -16.04 -74.37 6.64
N ALA A 329 -15.34 -73.41 7.27
CA ALA A 329 -13.91 -73.05 7.09
C ALA A 329 -13.73 -71.60 7.57
N SER A 330 -13.01 -71.28 8.66
CA SER A 330 -11.56 -71.34 8.90
C SER A 330 -10.80 -70.10 8.40
N TRP A 331 -10.05 -69.47 9.33
CA TRP A 331 -8.92 -68.53 9.14
C TRP A 331 -9.29 -67.19 8.47
N GLU A 332 -8.62 -66.05 8.67
CA GLU A 332 -7.50 -65.60 9.50
C GLU A 332 -7.49 -64.06 9.44
N GLU A 333 -6.65 -63.48 10.28
CA GLU A 333 -6.26 -62.07 10.34
C GLU A 333 -6.13 -61.34 8.99
N VAL A 334 -6.63 -60.10 8.93
CA VAL A 334 -6.05 -59.07 8.05
C VAL A 334 -5.85 -57.79 8.84
N ARG A 335 -4.58 -57.34 8.83
CA ARG A 335 -4.05 -56.13 9.47
C ARG A 335 -4.59 -54.84 8.86
N TYR A 336 -4.61 -53.83 9.75
CA TYR A 336 -4.49 -52.38 9.56
C TYR A 336 -4.27 -51.81 8.16
N GLY A 337 -5.09 -50.82 7.82
CA GLY A 337 -4.82 -49.75 6.86
C GLY A 337 -5.37 -48.41 7.36
N SER A 338 -4.45 -47.48 7.61
CA SER A 338 -4.50 -46.00 7.54
C SER A 338 -5.84 -45.24 7.58
N ILE A 339 -5.93 -44.20 8.43
CA ILE A 339 -5.50 -42.82 8.12
C ILE A 339 -4.80 -42.25 9.35
#